data_AF-A0A1F8U7Z8-F1
#
_entry.id   AF-A0A1F8U7Z8-F1
#
_cell.length_a   1.000
_cell.length_b   1.000
_cell.length_c   1.000
_cell.angle_alpha   90.00
_cell.angle_beta   90.00
_cell.angle_gamma   90.00
#
_symmetry.space_group_name_H-M   'P 1'
#
loop_
_entity.id
_entity.type
_entity.pdbx_description
1 polymer ?
#
loop_
_entity_poly.entity_id
_entity_poly.type
_entity_poly.pdbx_seq_one_letter_code
_entity_poly.pdbx_strand_id
1 'polypeptide(L)'
;MLEIKRSAHKMVRVGGIDQIHLLKIGDKRQIAQQVKKTVSLMKGRSGYIACTSDQIDRDVPLENLLIYRDTALKAGLYGKEGKNE
;
A
#
# COMPACT_ATOMS: atom_id res chain seq x y z
N MET A 1 4.53 -9.74 -12.00
CA MET A 1 4.95 -8.40 -11.53
C MET A 1 5.62 -7.53 -12.61
N LEU A 2 6.14 -8.11 -13.71
CA LEU A 2 6.77 -7.37 -14.81
C LEU A 2 5.78 -6.65 -15.76
N GLU A 3 4.58 -7.19 -15.98
CA GLU A 3 3.61 -6.64 -16.96
C GLU A 3 3.04 -5.27 -16.60
N ILE A 4 2.80 -5.00 -15.32
CA ILE A 4 2.17 -3.74 -14.85
C ILE A 4 3.07 -2.51 -15.10
N LYS A 5 4.38 -2.70 -15.34
CA LYS A 5 5.30 -1.60 -15.65
C LYS A 5 5.18 -1.08 -17.09
N ARG A 6 4.69 -1.88 -18.05
CA ARG A 6 4.70 -1.51 -19.48
C ARG A 6 3.54 -0.59 -19.92
N SER A 7 2.41 -0.58 -19.20
CA SER A 7 1.23 0.26 -19.54
C SER A 7 1.15 1.58 -18.73
N ALA A 8 2.24 1.96 -18.05
CA ALA A 8 2.25 2.81 -16.86
C ALA A 8 2.11 4.34 -17.07
N HIS A 9 1.70 4.83 -18.25
CA HIS A 9 1.51 6.26 -18.48
C HIS A 9 0.06 6.74 -18.44
N LYS A 10 -0.93 5.84 -18.31
CA LYS A 10 -2.35 6.22 -18.22
C LYS A 10 -3.18 5.48 -17.16
N MET A 11 -2.60 4.55 -16.39
CA MET A 11 -3.35 3.73 -15.43
C MET A 11 -3.03 4.06 -13.98
N VAL A 12 -4.07 4.37 -13.21
CA VAL A 12 -4.02 4.40 -11.74
C VAL A 12 -4.00 2.96 -11.24
N ARG A 13 -3.06 2.65 -10.34
CA ARG A 13 -2.99 1.34 -9.67
C ARG A 13 -3.82 1.38 -8.40
N VAL A 14 -4.51 0.29 -8.09
CA VAL A 14 -5.38 0.17 -6.91
C VAL A 14 -5.12 -1.19 -6.26
N GLY A 15 -5.06 -1.27 -4.93
CA GLY A 15 -4.89 -2.54 -4.20
C GLY A 15 -3.47 -2.84 -3.74
N GLY A 16 -3.17 -4.11 -3.46
CA GLY A 16 -1.82 -4.60 -3.14
C GLY A 16 -1.52 -4.83 -1.66
N ILE A 17 -2.52 -4.71 -0.78
CA ILE A 17 -2.42 -5.05 0.64
C ILE A 17 -3.22 -6.32 0.92
N ASP A 18 -2.56 -7.36 1.45
CA ASP A 18 -3.20 -8.63 1.78
C ASP A 18 -3.97 -8.51 3.11
N GLN A 19 -5.28 -8.71 3.10
CA GLN A 19 -6.07 -8.63 4.33
C GLN A 19 -5.98 -9.92 5.17
N ILE A 20 -5.83 -11.07 4.52
CA ILE A 20 -5.87 -12.41 5.15
C ILE A 20 -4.55 -12.73 5.86
N HIS A 21 -3.41 -12.54 5.19
CA HIS A 21 -2.11 -12.95 5.73
C HIS A 21 -1.31 -11.81 6.38
N LEU A 22 -1.70 -10.56 6.14
CA LEU A 22 -1.01 -9.40 6.72
C LEU A 22 -1.87 -8.67 7.73
N LEU A 23 -3.07 -8.22 7.37
CA LEU A 23 -3.88 -7.39 8.29
C LEU A 23 -4.53 -8.21 9.41
N LYS A 24 -4.96 -9.43 9.12
CA LYS A 24 -5.63 -10.31 10.10
C LYS A 24 -4.68 -10.91 11.14
N ILE A 25 -3.49 -11.33 10.70
CA ILE A 25 -2.55 -12.11 11.54
C ILE A 25 -1.18 -11.48 11.73
N GLY A 26 -0.84 -10.44 10.96
CA GLY A 26 0.48 -9.82 11.01
C GLY A 26 0.66 -8.96 12.27
N ASP A 27 1.90 -8.91 12.75
CA ASP A 27 2.25 -7.98 13.82
C ASP A 27 2.39 -6.53 13.30
N LYS A 28 2.42 -5.58 14.23
CA LYS A 28 2.56 -4.15 13.92
C LYS A 28 3.76 -3.81 13.03
N ARG A 29 4.91 -4.46 13.24
CA ARG A 29 6.14 -4.19 12.46
C ARG A 29 6.00 -4.76 11.06
N GLN A 30 5.48 -5.98 10.93
CA GLN A 30 5.23 -6.64 9.65
C GLN A 30 4.26 -5.83 8.78
N ILE A 31 3.15 -5.39 9.35
CA ILE A 31 2.16 -4.55 8.65
C ILE A 31 2.82 -3.27 8.16
N ALA A 32 3.51 -2.53 9.04
CA ALA A 32 4.14 -1.28 8.67
C ALA A 32 5.21 -1.46 7.57
N GLN A 33 6.06 -2.49 7.68
CA GLN A 33 7.09 -2.77 6.68
C GLN A 33 6.50 -3.14 5.33
N GLN A 34 5.50 -4.03 5.30
CA GLN A 34 4.90 -4.48 4.06
C GLN A 34 4.09 -3.37 3.39
N VAL A 35 3.33 -2.57 4.15
CA VAL A 35 2.59 -1.41 3.62
C VAL A 35 3.56 -0.39 3.02
N LYS A 36 4.63 -0.04 3.73
CA LYS A 36 5.66 0.89 3.23
C LYS A 36 6.30 0.36 1.94
N LYS A 37 6.61 -0.94 1.89
CA LYS A 37 7.19 -1.61 0.72
C LYS A 37 6.23 -1.56 -0.47
N THR A 38 4.96 -1.93 -0.28
CA THR A 38 3.94 -1.88 -1.35
C THR A 38 3.76 -0.46 -1.89
N VAL A 39 3.56 0.53 -1.02
CA VAL A 39 3.41 1.93 -1.45
C VAL A 39 4.63 2.40 -2.23
N SER A 40 5.85 2.10 -1.74
CA SER A 40 7.09 2.46 -2.43
C SER A 40 7.23 1.81 -3.81
N LEU A 41 6.83 0.55 -3.96
CA LEU A 41 6.86 -0.18 -5.23
C LEU A 41 5.81 0.32 -6.23
N MET A 42 4.65 0.74 -5.72
CA MET A 42 3.53 1.18 -6.55
C MET A 42 3.62 2.65 -6.93
N LYS A 43 4.35 3.46 -6.15
CA LYS A 43 4.66 4.87 -6.43
C LYS A 43 5.55 4.99 -7.68
N GLY A 44 4.88 5.00 -8.84
CA GLY A 44 5.48 5.21 -10.15
C GLY A 44 5.12 6.58 -10.73
N ARG A 45 5.19 6.70 -12.06
CA ARG A 45 4.78 7.90 -12.80
C ARG A 45 3.25 8.11 -12.85
N SER A 46 2.47 7.10 -12.48
CA SER A 46 1.01 7.18 -12.41
C SER A 46 0.52 7.09 -10.95
N GLY A 47 -0.71 7.54 -10.71
CA GLY A 47 -1.31 7.52 -9.38
C GLY A 47 -1.44 6.10 -8.80
N TYR A 48 -1.46 6.02 -7.47
CA TYR A 48 -1.69 4.78 -6.72
C TYR A 48 -2.68 5.03 -5.59
N ILE A 49 -3.70 4.17 -5.49
CA ILE A 49 -4.67 4.15 -4.39
C ILE A 49 -4.38 2.90 -3.56
N ALA A 50 -3.86 3.10 -2.35
CA ALA A 50 -3.65 2.00 -1.42
C ALA A 50 -5.01 1.49 -0.93
N CYS A 51 -5.32 0.23 -1.22
CA CYS A 51 -6.43 -0.50 -0.62
C CYS A 51 -6.03 -1.98 -0.47
N THR A 52 -6.86 -2.75 0.21
CA THR A 52 -6.73 -4.20 0.26
C THR A 52 -6.99 -4.82 -1.10
N SER A 53 -6.41 -6.00 -1.34
CA SER A 53 -6.65 -6.78 -2.57
C SER A 53 -8.04 -7.41 -2.60
N ASP A 54 -8.73 -7.44 -1.46
CA ASP A 54 -10.09 -7.97 -1.29
C ASP A 54 -10.81 -7.17 -0.19
N GLN A 55 -12.08 -7.47 0.08
CA GLN A 55 -12.84 -6.88 1.19
C GLN A 55 -12.17 -7.16 2.54
N ILE A 56 -12.23 -6.18 3.44
CA ILE A 56 -11.74 -6.34 4.82
C ILE A 56 -12.76 -7.21 5.58
N ASP A 57 -12.29 -8.31 6.15
CA ASP A 57 -13.11 -9.19 6.99
C ASP A 57 -13.35 -8.56 8.38
N ARG A 58 -14.44 -8.95 9.04
CA ARG A 58 -14.84 -8.44 10.37
C ARG A 58 -13.87 -8.83 11.48
N ASP A 59 -13.08 -9.87 11.26
CA ASP A 59 -12.12 -10.38 12.22
C ASP A 59 -10.71 -9.79 12.06
N VAL A 60 -10.52 -8.85 11.12
CA VAL A 60 -9.30 -8.05 11.06
C VAL A 60 -9.24 -7.12 12.27
N PRO A 61 -8.20 -7.19 13.13
CA PRO A 61 -8.09 -6.32 14.29
C PRO A 61 -8.07 -4.85 13.90
N LEU A 62 -8.85 -4.02 14.62
CA LEU A 62 -8.92 -2.58 14.36
C LEU A 62 -7.54 -1.91 14.46
N GLU A 63 -6.71 -2.33 15.41
CA GLU A 63 -5.35 -1.82 15.58
C GLU A 63 -4.49 -2.02 14.31
N ASN A 64 -4.65 -3.17 13.64
CA ASN A 64 -3.94 -3.48 12.41
C ASN A 64 -4.41 -2.60 11.25
N LEU A 65 -5.70 -2.29 11.17
CA LEU A 65 -6.25 -1.33 10.21
C LEU A 65 -5.71 0.09 10.44
N LEU A 66 -5.59 0.52 11.71
CA LEU A 66 -5.02 1.82 12.06
C LEU A 66 -3.54 1.91 11.68
N ILE A 67 -2.76 0.85 11.95
CA ILE A 67 -1.34 0.77 11.57
C ILE A 67 -1.20 0.83 10.04
N TYR A 68 -2.05 0.10 9.31
CA TYR A 68 -2.10 0.14 7.85
C TYR A 68 -2.40 1.56 7.34
N ARG A 69 -3.48 2.19 7.80
CA ARG A 69 -3.88 3.55 7.43
C ARG A 69 -2.75 4.55 7.65
N ASP A 70 -2.21 4.58 8.86
CA ASP A 70 -1.19 5.56 9.26
C ASP A 70 0.11 5.35 8.48
N THR A 71 0.49 4.11 8.23
CA THR A 71 1.67 3.80 7.43
C THR A 71 1.48 4.17 5.97
N ALA A 72 0.31 3.88 5.39
CA ALA A 72 -0.01 4.22 4.01
C ALA A 72 -0.03 5.74 3.80
N LEU A 73 -0.65 6.48 4.73
CA LEU A 73 -0.66 7.95 4.70
C LEU A 73 0.76 8.52 4.79
N LYS A 74 1.57 8.04 5.74
CA LYS A 74 2.96 8.50 5.88
C LYS A 74 3.79 8.18 4.63
N ALA A 75 3.72 6.96 4.12
CA ALA A 75 4.48 6.54 2.94
C ALA A 75 4.03 7.26 1.65
N GLY A 76 2.73 7.58 1.54
CA GLY A 76 2.16 8.29 0.39
C GLY A 76 2.42 9.79 0.40
N LEU A 77 2.24 10.47 1.54
CA LEU A 77 2.39 11.93 1.68
C LEU A 77 3.86 12.38 1.63
N TYR A 78 4.74 11.71 2.37
CA TYR A 78 6.17 12.06 2.44
C TYR A 78 6.98 11.49 1.27
N GLY A 79 6.32 10.88 0.28
CA GLY A 79 6.96 10.48 -0.96
C GLY A 79 7.30 11.66 -1.90
N LYS A 80 6.91 12.90 -1.60
CA LYS A 80 7.13 14.05 -2.49
C LYS A 80 8.57 14.59 -2.54
N GLU A 81 9.57 13.91 -2.00
CA GLU A 81 10.99 14.31 -2.13
C GLU A 81 11.66 13.86 -3.45
N GLY A 82 11.01 14.07 -4.59
CA GLY A 82 11.61 13.60 -5.85
C GLY A 82 10.96 14.15 -7.09
N LYS A 83 11.19 15.45 -7.33
CA LYS A 83 11.45 16.10 -8.63
C LYS A 83 11.16 17.60 -8.52
N ASN A 84 12.19 18.34 -8.18
CA ASN A 84 12.40 19.71 -8.62
C ASN A 84 13.90 19.82 -8.89
N GLU A 85 14.30 19.40 -10.09
CA GLU A 85 15.47 19.83 -10.86
C GLU A 85 15.42 19.11 -12.22
#